data_AF-A0A7C3RSX2-F1
#
_entry.id   AF-A0A7C3RSX2-F1
#
_cell.length_a   1.000
_cell.length_b   1.000
_cell.length_c   1.000
_cell.angle_alpha   90.00
_cell.angle_beta   90.00
_cell.angle_gamma   90.00
#
_symmetry.space_group_name_H-M   'P 1'
#
loop_
_entity.id
_entity.type
_entity.pdbx_description
1 polymer ?
#
loop_
_entity_poly.entity_id
_entity_poly.type
_entity_poly.pdbx_seq_one_letter_code
_entity_poly.pdbx_strand_id
1 'polypeptide(L)'
;MRCNEVKRLLSAYFDRELPADKSIEIKEHLRSCRSCAKELESIEKIHRLMGAFPILEAGPYFESQIIERIESEKRKRRFSLGLKLAIGFALCGLMLFLITLRYLPSENVTLETTPVLNTYIQEYIETYSGHIGRSNPGLIVSVSSLGETSR
;
A
#
# COMPACT_ATOMS: atom_id res chain seq x y z
N MET A 1 -11.18 51.78 -5.78
CA MET A 1 -10.38 50.90 -6.67
C MET A 1 -9.73 51.69 -7.79
N ARG A 2 -8.66 51.16 -8.39
CA ARG A 2 -7.97 51.74 -9.55
C ARG A 2 -8.50 51.14 -10.86
N CYS A 3 -8.55 51.92 -11.95
CA CYS A 3 -9.05 51.44 -13.24
C CYS A 3 -8.31 50.18 -13.73
N ASN A 4 -6.98 50.13 -13.61
CA ASN A 4 -6.20 48.96 -14.05
C ASN A 4 -6.58 47.67 -13.31
N GLU A 5 -6.97 47.79 -12.04
CA GLU A 5 -7.42 46.66 -11.23
C GLU A 5 -8.81 46.22 -11.67
N VAL A 6 -9.74 47.17 -11.84
CA VAL A 6 -11.10 46.88 -12.31
C VAL A 6 -11.07 46.20 -13.67
N LYS A 7 -10.33 46.75 -14.65
CA LYS A 7 -10.19 46.18 -16.00
C LYS A 7 -9.75 44.72 -15.99
N ARG A 8 -8.79 44.36 -15.14
CA ARG A 8 -8.33 42.97 -14.97
C ARG A 8 -9.39 42.04 -14.41
N LEU A 9 -10.36 42.59 -13.65
CA LEU A 9 -11.40 41.84 -12.98
C LEU A 9 -12.75 41.87 -13.72
N LEU A 10 -12.88 42.65 -14.81
CA LEU A 10 -14.15 42.84 -15.51
C LEU A 10 -14.74 41.54 -16.09
N SER A 11 -13.91 40.63 -16.60
CA SER A 11 -14.40 39.33 -17.10
C SER A 11 -15.00 38.49 -15.96
N ALA A 12 -14.22 38.27 -14.89
CA ALA A 12 -14.71 37.54 -13.72
C ALA A 12 -15.92 38.22 -13.06
N TYR A 13 -15.99 39.56 -13.08
CA TYR A 13 -17.17 40.31 -12.66
C TYR A 13 -18.39 40.03 -13.54
N PHE A 14 -18.22 40.04 -14.86
CA PHE A 14 -19.27 39.72 -15.84
C PHE A 14 -19.79 38.29 -15.66
N ASP A 15 -18.89 37.33 -15.43
CA ASP A 15 -19.19 35.91 -15.21
C ASP A 15 -19.72 35.61 -13.79
N ARG A 16 -19.75 36.62 -12.89
CA ARG A 16 -20.16 36.52 -11.47
C ARG A 16 -19.30 35.58 -10.64
N GLU A 17 -18.01 35.49 -10.97
CA GLU A 17 -17.03 34.64 -10.28
C GLU A 17 -16.28 35.35 -9.16
N LEU A 18 -16.58 36.63 -8.92
CA LEU A 18 -15.93 37.41 -7.87
C LEU A 18 -16.64 37.29 -6.52
N PRO A 19 -15.88 37.31 -5.41
CA PRO A 19 -16.42 37.55 -4.08
C PRO A 19 -17.33 38.79 -4.01
N ALA A 20 -18.29 38.77 -3.08
CA ALA A 20 -19.33 39.81 -2.99
C ALA A 20 -18.76 41.20 -2.68
N ASP A 21 -17.76 41.28 -1.79
CA ASP A 21 -17.01 42.50 -1.46
C ASP A 21 -16.38 43.12 -2.71
N LYS A 22 -15.66 42.32 -3.51
CA LYS A 22 -15.03 42.80 -4.75
C LYS A 22 -16.03 43.21 -5.81
N SER A 23 -17.15 42.49 -5.91
CA SER A 23 -18.23 42.84 -6.83
C SER A 23 -18.87 44.18 -6.50
N ILE A 24 -19.04 44.50 -5.20
CA ILE A 24 -19.56 45.81 -4.76
C ILE A 24 -18.58 46.92 -5.12
N GLU A 25 -17.29 46.77 -4.80
CA GLU A 25 -16.27 47.78 -5.11
C GLU A 25 -16.20 48.09 -6.62
N ILE A 26 -16.28 47.06 -7.46
CA ILE A 26 -16.29 47.22 -8.93
C ILE A 26 -17.58 47.91 -9.38
N LYS A 27 -18.74 47.52 -8.85
CA LYS A 27 -20.03 48.14 -9.18
C LYS A 27 -20.05 49.63 -8.86
N GLU A 28 -19.48 50.03 -7.72
CA GLU A 28 -19.33 51.44 -7.36
C GLU A 28 -18.40 52.19 -8.31
N HIS A 29 -17.28 51.57 -8.69
CA HIS A 29 -16.35 52.15 -9.66
C HIS A 29 -17.00 52.33 -11.04
N LEU A 30 -17.80 51.36 -11.51
CA LEU A 30 -18.49 51.44 -12.80
C LEU A 30 -19.52 52.57 -12.86
N ARG A 31 -20.10 52.97 -11.72
CA ARG A 31 -21.02 54.12 -11.65
C ARG A 31 -20.32 55.46 -11.85
N SER A 32 -19.05 55.58 -11.48
CA SER A 32 -18.28 56.83 -11.55
C SER A 32 -17.27 56.87 -12.70
N CYS A 33 -16.87 55.72 -13.23
CA CYS A 33 -15.84 55.62 -14.27
C CYS A 33 -16.39 55.19 -15.63
N ARG A 34 -16.55 56.16 -16.54
CA ARG A 34 -17.08 55.93 -17.89
C ARG A 34 -16.18 55.03 -18.76
N SER A 35 -14.87 55.05 -18.57
CA SER A 35 -13.95 54.22 -19.36
C SER A 35 -14.07 52.74 -19.01
N CYS A 36 -14.15 52.40 -17.72
CA CYS A 36 -14.37 51.02 -17.27
C CYS A 36 -15.79 50.53 -17.62
N ALA A 37 -16.81 51.40 -17.56
CA ALA A 37 -18.16 51.06 -18.00
C ALA A 37 -18.23 50.70 -19.49
N LYS A 38 -17.53 51.45 -20.36
CA LYS A 38 -17.41 51.12 -21.79
C LYS A 38 -16.71 49.79 -22.05
N GLU A 39 -15.75 49.44 -21.20
CA GLU A 39 -15.02 48.18 -21.33
C GLU A 39 -15.91 47.00 -20.96
N LEU A 40 -16.73 47.13 -19.91
CA LEU A 40 -17.77 46.15 -19.59
C LEU A 40 -18.80 46.01 -20.72
N GLU A 41 -19.26 47.12 -21.30
CA GLU A 41 -20.19 47.10 -22.45
C GLU A 41 -19.60 46.37 -23.66
N SER A 42 -18.28 46.48 -23.86
CA SER A 42 -17.58 45.76 -24.93
C SER A 42 -17.61 44.25 -24.70
N ILE A 43 -17.39 43.80 -23.47
CA ILE A 43 -17.52 42.38 -23.08
C ILE A 43 -18.94 41.88 -23.33
N GLU A 44 -19.95 42.63 -22.87
CA GLU A 44 -21.36 42.30 -23.09
C GLU A 44 -21.71 42.19 -24.58
N LYS A 45 -21.18 43.10 -25.41
CA LYS A 45 -21.42 43.09 -26.85
C LYS A 45 -20.83 41.84 -27.51
N ILE A 46 -19.61 41.45 -27.15
CA ILE A 46 -18.99 40.22 -27.64
C ILE A 46 -19.83 39.01 -27.23
N HIS A 47 -20.25 38.94 -25.97
CA HIS A 47 -21.09 37.85 -25.47
C HIS A 47 -22.43 37.74 -26.23
N ARG A 48 -23.10 38.87 -26.48
CA ARG A 48 -24.33 38.90 -27.30
C ARG A 48 -24.11 38.40 -28.73
N LEU A 49 -22.98 38.76 -29.35
CA LEU A 49 -22.66 38.29 -30.71
C LEU A 49 -22.38 36.78 -30.74
N MET A 50 -21.76 36.22 -29.69
CA MET A 50 -21.57 34.77 -29.59
C MET A 50 -22.89 34.02 -29.45
N GLY A 51 -23.87 34.58 -28.74
CA GLY A 51 -25.21 33.99 -28.61
C GLY A 51 -26.00 33.90 -29.93
N ALA A 52 -25.58 34.62 -30.98
CA ALA A 52 -26.20 34.55 -32.30
C ALA A 52 -25.72 33.36 -33.15
N PHE A 53 -24.70 32.62 -32.69
CA PHE A 53 -24.23 31.45 -33.41
C PHE A 53 -25.23 30.29 -33.31
N PRO A 54 -25.42 29.51 -34.38
CA PRO A 54 -26.29 28.35 -34.34
C PRO A 54 -25.77 27.35 -33.30
N ILE A 55 -26.68 26.86 -32.48
CA ILE A 55 -26.39 25.76 -31.56
C ILE A 55 -26.14 24.53 -32.43
N LEU A 56 -24.93 23.99 -32.39
CA LEU A 56 -24.60 22.73 -33.04
C LEU A 56 -25.16 21.59 -32.19
N GLU A 57 -26.05 20.78 -32.76
CA GLU A 57 -26.45 19.55 -32.09
C GLU A 57 -25.27 18.59 -32.01
N ALA A 58 -25.11 17.99 -30.85
CA ALA A 58 -24.12 16.95 -30.67
C ALA A 58 -24.49 15.72 -31.53
N GLY A 59 -23.49 15.09 -32.16
CA GLY A 59 -23.74 13.87 -32.94
C GLY A 59 -24.35 12.75 -32.09
N PRO A 60 -25.03 11.77 -32.71
CA PRO A 60 -25.84 10.76 -32.01
C PRO A 60 -25.08 9.89 -31.00
N TYR A 61 -23.74 9.85 -31.07
CA TYR A 61 -22.88 9.05 -30.19
C TYR A 61 -22.03 9.90 -29.24
N PHE A 62 -22.20 11.21 -29.22
CA PHE A 62 -21.35 12.10 -28.43
C PHE A 62 -21.49 11.84 -26.92
N GLU A 63 -22.73 11.69 -26.45
CA GLU A 63 -23.03 11.42 -25.05
C GLU A 63 -22.44 10.07 -24.61
N SER A 64 -22.65 9.01 -25.40
CA SER A 64 -22.12 7.68 -25.09
C SER A 64 -20.59 7.68 -25.06
N GLN A 65 -19.93 8.38 -26.00
CA GLN A 65 -18.46 8.50 -26.01
C GLN A 65 -17.92 9.24 -24.79
N ILE A 66 -18.59 10.30 -24.34
CA ILE A 66 -18.21 11.03 -23.12
C ILE A 66 -18.35 10.12 -21.90
N ILE A 67 -19.50 9.46 -21.75
CA ILE A 67 -19.76 8.56 -20.62
C ILE A 67 -18.74 7.44 -20.58
N GLU A 68 -18.48 6.78 -21.72
CA GLU A 68 -17.49 5.71 -21.82
C GLU A 68 -16.09 6.19 -21.44
N ARG A 69 -15.68 7.38 -21.91
CA ARG A 69 -14.38 7.95 -21.56
C ARG A 69 -14.28 8.24 -20.05
N ILE A 70 -15.32 8.79 -19.43
CA ILE A 70 -15.35 9.03 -17.97
C ILE A 70 -15.29 7.71 -17.19
N GLU A 71 -16.03 6.69 -17.63
CA GLU A 71 -16.08 5.39 -16.95
C GLU A 71 -14.80 4.58 -17.10
N SER A 72 -14.18 4.58 -18.27
CA SER A 72 -12.93 3.85 -18.53
C SER A 72 -11.79 4.36 -17.65
N GLU A 73 -11.70 5.67 -17.40
CA GLU A 73 -10.74 6.26 -16.47
C GLU A 73 -10.97 5.82 -15.01
N LYS A 74 -12.25 5.78 -14.57
CA LYS A 74 -12.60 5.23 -13.25
C LYS A 74 -12.24 3.74 -13.13
N ARG A 75 -12.47 2.96 -14.19
CA ARG A 75 -12.18 1.52 -14.25
C ARG A 75 -10.69 1.24 -14.13
N LYS A 76 -9.83 1.95 -14.87
CA LYS A 76 -8.36 1.84 -14.77
C LYS A 76 -7.88 2.13 -13.35
N ARG A 77 -8.40 3.18 -12.71
CA ARG A 77 -8.04 3.53 -11.33
C ARG A 77 -8.45 2.44 -10.34
N ARG A 78 -9.66 1.89 -10.43
CA ARG A 78 -10.11 0.77 -9.58
C ARG A 78 -9.28 -0.49 -9.81
N PHE A 79 -9.00 -0.83 -11.07
CA PHE A 79 -8.21 -2.01 -11.41
C PHE A 79 -6.77 -1.91 -10.88
N SER A 80 -6.12 -0.76 -11.06
CA SER A 80 -4.77 -0.55 -10.51
C SER A 80 -4.72 -0.62 -8.98
N LEU A 81 -5.77 -0.16 -8.29
CA LEU A 81 -5.85 -0.29 -6.83
C LEU A 81 -6.07 -1.74 -6.39
N GLY A 82 -6.99 -2.47 -7.05
CA GLY A 82 -7.22 -3.89 -6.79
C GLY A 82 -5.97 -4.74 -7.03
N LEU A 83 -5.24 -4.47 -8.12
CA LEU A 83 -4.00 -5.18 -8.44
C LEU A 83 -2.90 -4.89 -7.40
N LYS A 84 -2.74 -3.63 -6.96
CA LYS A 84 -1.79 -3.26 -5.90
C LYS A 84 -2.10 -3.97 -4.58
N LEU A 85 -3.38 -4.04 -4.21
CA LEU A 85 -3.81 -4.77 -3.00
C LEU A 85 -3.55 -6.27 -3.13
N ALA A 86 -3.90 -6.88 -4.26
CA ALA A 86 -3.67 -8.30 -4.50
C ALA A 86 -2.18 -8.68 -4.43
N ILE A 87 -1.31 -7.85 -5.04
CA ILE A 87 0.15 -8.02 -4.93
C ILE A 87 0.61 -7.88 -3.46
N GLY A 88 0.09 -6.88 -2.73
CA GLY A 88 0.39 -6.70 -1.31
C GLY A 88 0.03 -7.92 -0.47
N PHE A 89 -1.17 -8.48 -0.65
CA PHE A 89 -1.60 -9.71 0.04
C PHE A 89 -0.74 -10.92 -0.34
N ALA A 90 -0.41 -11.10 -1.61
CA ALA A 90 0.44 -12.20 -2.07
C ALA A 90 1.84 -12.14 -1.43
N LEU A 91 2.44 -10.96 -1.36
CA LEU A 91 3.76 -10.76 -0.73
C LEU A 91 3.71 -11.02 0.78
N CYS A 92 2.68 -10.54 1.48
CA CYS A 92 2.51 -10.81 2.91
C CYS A 92 2.28 -12.30 3.18
N GLY A 93 1.45 -12.95 2.37
CA GLY A 93 1.19 -14.39 2.46
C GLY A 93 2.46 -15.22 2.23
N LEU A 94 3.26 -14.87 1.22
CA LEU A 94 4.55 -15.49 0.96
C LEU A 94 5.51 -15.30 2.15
N MET A 95 5.59 -14.08 2.71
CA MET A 95 6.46 -13.78 3.85
C MET A 95 6.05 -14.58 5.09
N LEU A 96 4.75 -14.65 5.40
CA LEU A 96 4.21 -15.49 6.48
C LEU A 96 4.48 -16.96 6.22
N PHE A 97 4.30 -17.45 4.99
CA PHE A 97 4.58 -18.83 4.62
C PHE A 97 6.05 -19.19 4.86
N LEU A 98 6.98 -18.34 4.41
CA LEU A 98 8.42 -18.53 4.64
C LEU A 98 8.77 -18.52 6.13
N ILE A 99 8.11 -17.67 6.94
CA ILE A 99 8.24 -17.69 8.39
C ILE A 99 7.75 -19.02 8.94
N THR A 100 6.55 -19.48 8.57
CA THR A 100 6.02 -20.77 9.03
C THR A 100 6.90 -21.95 8.63
N LEU A 101 7.54 -21.93 7.45
CA LEU A 101 8.53 -22.94 7.06
C LEU A 101 9.77 -22.97 7.97
N ARG A 102 10.15 -21.84 8.57
CA ARG A 102 11.21 -21.80 9.59
C ARG A 102 10.75 -22.28 10.96
N TYR A 103 9.46 -22.12 11.27
CA TYR A 103 8.84 -22.52 12.54
C TYR A 103 8.22 -23.91 12.51
N LEU A 104 8.14 -24.56 11.36
CA LEU A 104 7.87 -25.99 11.28
C LEU A 104 8.98 -26.67 12.09
N PRO A 105 8.64 -27.22 13.28
CA PRO A 105 9.63 -27.91 14.08
C PRO A 105 10.16 -29.01 13.16
N SER A 106 11.47 -28.97 12.85
CA SER A 106 12.10 -30.18 12.35
C SER A 106 11.83 -31.19 13.45
N GLU A 107 10.92 -32.11 13.18
CA GLU A 107 10.69 -33.26 14.03
C GLU A 107 12.00 -34.02 13.97
N ASN A 108 12.92 -33.62 14.85
CA ASN A 108 14.14 -34.32 15.11
C ASN A 108 13.61 -35.62 15.69
N VAL A 109 13.45 -36.62 14.81
CA VAL A 109 13.15 -37.99 15.18
C VAL A 109 14.31 -38.43 16.05
N THR A 110 14.20 -38.07 17.32
CA THR A 110 14.92 -38.68 18.40
C THR A 110 14.33 -40.07 18.42
N LEU A 111 15.04 -41.00 17.79
CA LEU A 111 14.80 -42.42 17.97
C LEU A 111 14.79 -42.61 19.48
N GLU A 112 13.60 -42.75 20.06
CA GLU A 112 13.43 -43.20 21.43
C GLU A 112 14.02 -44.61 21.48
N THR A 113 15.33 -44.67 21.69
CA THR A 113 15.98 -45.84 22.28
C THR A 113 15.49 -45.84 23.72
N THR A 114 14.33 -46.46 23.85
CA THR A 114 13.52 -46.55 25.07
C THR A 114 14.36 -47.05 26.25
N PRO A 115 13.91 -46.76 27.49
CA PRO A 115 14.50 -47.28 28.74
C PRO A 115 14.80 -48.79 28.73
N VAL A 116 14.18 -49.56 27.83
CA VAL A 116 14.42 -50.98 27.59
C VAL A 116 15.88 -51.30 27.25
N LEU A 117 16.57 -50.48 26.43
CA LEU A 117 17.98 -50.72 26.11
C LEU A 117 18.86 -50.50 27.35
N ASN A 118 18.51 -49.52 28.19
CA ASN A 118 19.23 -49.25 29.43
C ASN A 118 18.99 -50.38 30.45
N THR A 119 17.78 -50.92 30.54
CA THR A 119 17.49 -52.10 31.39
C THR A 119 18.26 -53.33 30.91
N TYR A 120 18.32 -53.58 29.60
CA TYR A 120 19.08 -54.71 29.04
C TYR A 120 20.60 -54.58 29.28
N ILE A 121 21.15 -53.36 29.17
CA ILE A 121 22.56 -53.10 29.46
C ILE A 121 22.85 -53.30 30.97
N GLN A 122 21.96 -52.84 31.86
CA GLN A 122 22.14 -53.04 33.30
C GLN A 122 22.04 -54.52 33.71
N GLU A 123 21.10 -55.27 33.15
CA GLU A 123 20.96 -56.71 33.39
C GLU A 123 22.17 -57.50 32.85
N TYR A 124 22.72 -57.10 31.70
CA TYR A 124 23.94 -57.69 31.16
C TYR A 124 25.17 -57.40 32.04
N ILE A 125 25.31 -56.18 32.57
CA ILE A 125 26.42 -55.80 33.46
C ILE A 125 26.34 -56.53 34.80
N GLU A 126 25.16 -56.67 35.42
CA GLU A 126 25.00 -57.43 36.66
C GLU A 126 25.30 -58.93 36.47
N THR A 127 24.83 -59.51 35.37
CA THR A 127 25.05 -60.94 35.08
C THR A 127 26.52 -61.28 34.83
N TYR A 128 27.29 -60.38 34.20
CA TYR A 128 28.69 -60.62 33.86
C TYR A 128 29.72 -60.01 34.83
N SER A 129 29.34 -59.08 35.70
CA SER A 129 30.24 -58.53 36.73
C SER A 129 30.54 -59.53 37.86
N GLY A 130 29.70 -60.55 38.06
CA GLY A 130 29.95 -61.66 38.99
C GLY A 130 31.03 -62.66 38.53
N HIS A 131 31.45 -62.64 37.27
CA HIS A 131 32.43 -63.59 36.71
C HIS A 131 33.79 -62.99 36.30
N ILE A 132 33.94 -61.66 36.31
CA ILE A 132 35.21 -60.99 35.94
C ILE A 132 36.11 -60.72 37.17
N GLY A 133 35.69 -61.11 38.38
CA GLY A 133 36.49 -60.96 39.60
C GLY A 133 37.58 -62.02 39.83
N ARG A 134 37.80 -62.99 38.91
CA ARG A 134 38.73 -64.11 39.18
C ARG A 134 39.74 -64.48 38.08
N SER A 135 39.79 -63.77 36.94
CA SER A 135 40.68 -64.17 35.84
C SER A 135 41.52 -63.06 35.16
N ASN A 136 41.50 -61.80 35.61
CA ASN A 136 42.56 -60.85 35.25
C ASN A 136 42.55 -59.56 36.11
N PRO A 137 43.54 -59.33 37.01
CA PRO A 137 43.60 -58.12 37.82
C PRO A 137 43.99 -56.84 37.04
N GLY A 138 44.21 -56.93 35.72
CA GLY A 138 44.56 -55.78 34.87
C GLY A 138 43.40 -54.99 34.28
N LEU A 139 42.14 -55.41 34.47
CA LEU A 139 40.97 -54.79 33.83
C LEU A 139 40.14 -53.88 34.76
N ILE A 140 40.68 -53.50 35.92
CA ILE A 140 40.03 -52.56 36.85
C ILE A 140 40.52 -51.12 36.61
N VAL A 141 41.54 -50.91 35.77
CA VAL A 141 42.12 -49.58 35.52
C VAL A 141 41.84 -49.15 34.07
N SER A 142 40.60 -48.76 33.76
CA SER A 142 40.34 -47.90 32.59
C SER A 142 38.95 -47.26 32.53
N VAL A 143 38.08 -47.44 33.54
CA VAL A 143 36.75 -46.79 33.53
C VAL A 143 36.70 -45.57 34.46
N SER A 144 37.78 -45.24 35.16
CA SER A 144 37.88 -44.02 35.98
C SER A 144 38.50 -42.82 35.25
N SER A 145 39.00 -42.97 34.02
CA SER A 145 39.77 -41.91 33.34
C SER A 145 39.20 -41.44 31.99
N LEU A 146 37.98 -41.80 31.62
CA LEU A 146 37.31 -41.26 30.42
C LEU A 146 36.45 -40.01 30.71
N GLY A 147 36.60 -39.41 31.89
CA GLY A 147 35.93 -38.18 32.31
C GLY A 147 36.76 -36.90 32.19
N GLU A 148 38.05 -36.96 31.85
CA GLU A 148 38.91 -35.77 31.77
C GLU A 148 39.86 -35.90 30.58
N THR A 149 39.44 -35.42 29.41
CA THR A 149 40.24 -34.58 28.46
C THR A 149 39.53 -34.53 27.11
N SER A 150 38.75 -33.47 26.88
CA SER A 150 38.68 -32.84 25.56
C SER A 150 38.39 -31.36 25.76
N ARG A 151 39.47 -30.58 25.83
CA ARG A 151 39.49 -29.21 25.31
C ARG A 151 39.47 -29.27 23.78
#